data_AF-A0AAW0RDS6-F1
#
_entry.id   AF-A0AAW0RDS6-F1
#
_cell.length_a   1.000
_cell.length_b   1.000
_cell.length_c   1.000
_cell.angle_alpha   90.00
_cell.angle_beta   90.00
_cell.angle_gamma   90.00
#
_symmetry.space_group_name_H-M   'P 1'
#
loop_
_entity.id
_entity.type
_entity.pdbx_description
1 polymer ?
#
loop_
_entity_poly.entity_id
_entity_poly.type
_entity_poly.pdbx_seq_one_letter_code
_entity_poly.pdbx_strand_id
1 'polypeptide(L)'
;MQTYSAAETLIASTNILSSAAIAGATASLSAFAVPAVLNTGASTDVMLRQWFSIFHRGKIIPVAAVATGLSHAAVSYGRWAQGRQWRGFALGGALTAALIPFTIALVMPTNRVLAEAEAHGRSDKSRMSDDKVRQLIRSWRDRNAIRCILPLAGAAFALWNLIV
;
A
#
# COMPACT_ATOMS: atom_id res chain seq x y z
N MET A 1 17.30 -1.34 -29.47
CA MET A 1 17.74 -1.56 -28.08
C MET A 1 17.85 -0.20 -27.41
N GLN A 2 17.11 0.04 -26.32
CA GLN A 2 17.12 1.35 -25.64
C GLN A 2 18.46 1.55 -24.92
N THR A 3 19.17 2.64 -25.19
CA THR A 3 20.48 2.92 -24.56
C THR A 3 20.30 3.76 -23.30
N TYR A 4 20.24 3.17 -22.12
CA TYR A 4 20.13 3.91 -20.85
C TYR A 4 21.48 4.46 -20.39
N SER A 5 21.50 5.69 -19.88
CA SER A 5 22.67 6.18 -19.12
C SER A 5 22.77 5.46 -17.77
N ALA A 6 23.96 5.46 -17.16
CA ALA A 6 24.15 4.88 -15.83
C ALA A 6 23.20 5.50 -14.78
N ALA A 7 22.98 6.82 -14.85
CA ALA A 7 22.07 7.52 -13.96
C ALA A 7 20.60 7.12 -14.19
N GLU A 8 20.16 7.01 -15.46
CA GLU A 8 18.81 6.56 -15.78
C GLU A 8 18.54 5.14 -15.27
N THR A 9 19.49 4.22 -15.50
CA THR A 9 19.40 2.84 -15.03
C THR A 9 19.31 2.78 -13.51
N LEU A 10 20.13 3.56 -12.81
CA LEU A 10 20.13 3.60 -11.34
C LEU A 10 18.80 4.10 -10.78
N ILE A 11 18.27 5.20 -11.30
CA ILE A 11 17.00 5.78 -10.84
C ILE A 11 15.85 4.84 -11.16
N ALA A 12 15.79 4.31 -12.39
CA ALA A 12 14.75 3.36 -12.81
C ALA A 12 14.75 2.09 -11.93
N SER A 13 15.93 1.51 -11.69
CA SER A 13 16.08 0.33 -10.84
C SER A 13 15.65 0.60 -9.40
N THR A 14 16.02 1.77 -8.86
CA THR A 14 15.60 2.20 -7.51
C THR A 14 14.09 2.32 -7.40
N ASN A 15 13.44 2.88 -8.43
CA ASN A 15 11.99 3.03 -8.46
C ASN A 15 11.26 1.67 -8.56
N ILE A 16 11.79 0.74 -9.36
CA ILE A 16 11.29 -0.64 -9.45
C ILE A 16 11.40 -1.35 -8.10
N LEU A 17 12.58 -1.30 -7.47
CA LEU A 17 12.83 -1.90 -6.16
C LEU A 17 11.94 -1.29 -5.08
N SER A 18 11.76 0.02 -5.09
CA SER A 18 10.90 0.73 -4.15
C SER A 18 9.43 0.32 -4.33
N SER A 19 8.95 0.22 -5.58
CA SER A 19 7.59 -0.26 -5.88
C SER A 19 7.39 -1.70 -5.38
N ALA A 20 8.34 -2.60 -5.62
CA ALA A 20 8.29 -3.97 -5.11
C ALA A 20 8.33 -4.02 -3.56
N ALA A 21 9.17 -3.19 -2.93
CA ALA A 21 9.26 -3.10 -1.47
C ALA A 21 7.95 -2.57 -0.85
N ILE A 22 7.29 -1.59 -1.48
CA ILE A 22 5.97 -1.07 -1.09
C ILE A 22 4.90 -2.17 -1.20
N ALA A 23 4.95 -2.98 -2.26
CA ALA A 23 4.07 -4.15 -2.41
C ALA A 23 4.29 -5.15 -1.26
N GLY A 24 5.54 -5.52 -0.99
CA GLY A 24 5.91 -6.43 0.09
C GLY A 24 5.51 -5.93 1.47
N ALA A 25 5.78 -4.65 1.78
CA ALA A 25 5.38 -4.00 3.02
C ALA A 25 3.85 -3.95 3.18
N THR A 26 3.12 -3.71 2.08
CA THR A 26 1.65 -3.76 2.10
C THR A 26 1.15 -5.17 2.38
N ALA A 27 1.71 -6.16 1.70
CA ALA A 27 1.33 -7.56 1.86
C ALA A 27 1.63 -8.10 3.26
N SER A 28 2.76 -7.71 3.87
CA SER A 28 3.18 -8.18 5.19
C SER A 28 2.21 -7.77 6.30
N LEU A 29 1.54 -6.61 6.18
CA LEU A 29 0.48 -6.21 7.11
C LEU A 29 -0.67 -7.22 7.10
N SER A 30 -1.07 -7.71 5.93
CA SER A 30 -2.15 -8.69 5.80
C SER A 30 -1.71 -10.11 6.14
N ALA A 31 -0.48 -10.48 5.79
CA ALA A 31 0.04 -11.83 5.97
C ALA A 31 0.48 -12.13 7.42
N PHE A 32 1.01 -11.13 8.13
CA PHE A 32 1.62 -11.33 9.45
C PHE A 32 0.99 -10.45 10.52
N ALA A 33 0.92 -9.14 10.30
CA ALA A 33 0.54 -8.19 11.34
C ALA A 33 -0.92 -8.36 11.79
N VAL A 34 -1.87 -8.49 10.85
CA VAL A 34 -3.28 -8.70 11.18
C VAL A 34 -3.54 -10.07 11.84
N PRO A 35 -3.03 -11.20 11.32
CA PRO A 35 -3.16 -12.48 12.01
C PRO A 35 -2.59 -12.47 13.43
N ALA A 36 -1.47 -11.79 13.67
CA ALA A 36 -0.91 -11.63 15.02
C ALA A 36 -1.86 -10.87 15.95
N VAL A 37 -2.62 -9.90 15.45
CA VAL A 37 -3.66 -9.21 16.25
C VAL A 37 -4.85 -10.13 16.55
N LEU A 38 -5.32 -10.88 15.55
CA LEU A 38 -6.54 -11.68 15.66
C LEU A 38 -6.38 -12.97 16.50
N ASN A 39 -5.17 -13.53 16.56
CA ASN A 39 -4.95 -14.89 17.07
C ASN A 39 -4.32 -14.94 18.47
N THR A 40 -4.18 -13.81 19.17
CA THR A 40 -3.54 -13.74 20.51
C THR A 40 -4.48 -14.03 21.68
N GLY A 41 -5.79 -14.16 21.43
CA GLY A 41 -6.79 -14.27 22.51
C GLY A 41 -6.99 -12.97 23.30
N ALA A 42 -6.47 -11.84 22.80
CA ALA A 42 -6.61 -10.54 23.44
C ALA A 42 -8.08 -10.07 23.52
N SER A 43 -8.41 -9.29 24.55
CA SER A 43 -9.71 -8.60 24.63
C SER A 43 -9.91 -7.65 23.44
N THR A 44 -11.15 -7.40 23.03
CA THR A 44 -11.49 -6.53 21.89
C THR A 44 -10.82 -5.16 21.96
N ASP A 45 -10.70 -4.53 23.14
CA ASP A 45 -10.07 -3.21 23.29
C ASP A 45 -8.55 -3.25 23.08
N VAL A 46 -7.92 -4.36 23.45
CA VAL A 46 -6.48 -4.56 23.21
C VAL A 46 -6.26 -4.83 21.73
N MET A 47 -7.11 -5.66 21.12
CA MET A 47 -7.08 -5.97 19.69
C MET A 47 -7.26 -4.71 18.82
N LEU A 48 -8.24 -3.84 19.16
CA LEU A 48 -8.45 -2.56 18.47
C LEU A 48 -7.22 -1.66 18.60
N ARG A 49 -6.69 -1.46 19.81
CA ARG A 49 -5.49 -0.63 20.02
C ARG A 49 -4.26 -1.15 19.26
N GLN A 50 -4.06 -2.47 19.24
CA GLN A 50 -2.98 -3.10 18.47
C GLN A 50 -3.17 -2.87 16.97
N TRP A 51 -4.37 -3.09 16.45
CA TRP A 51 -4.70 -2.84 15.06
C TRP A 51 -4.50 -1.35 14.69
N PHE A 52 -4.95 -0.41 15.53
CA PHE A 52 -4.75 1.02 15.30
C PHE A 52 -3.28 1.43 15.31
N SER A 53 -2.46 0.83 16.17
CA SER A 53 -1.00 1.03 16.17
C SER A 53 -0.38 0.58 14.84
N ILE A 54 -0.77 -0.59 14.34
CA ILE A 54 -0.32 -1.12 13.04
C ILE A 54 -0.76 -0.21 11.90
N PHE A 55 -2.04 0.19 11.89
CA PHE A 55 -2.59 1.09 10.87
C PHE A 55 -1.88 2.44 10.86
N HIS A 56 -1.66 3.05 12.03
CA HIS A 56 -0.98 4.35 12.13
C HIS A 56 0.46 4.29 11.63
N ARG A 57 1.23 3.27 12.04
CA ARG A 57 2.60 3.06 11.55
C ARG A 57 2.63 2.77 10.05
N GLY A 58 1.65 2.04 9.55
CA GLY A 58 1.49 1.72 8.13
C GLY A 58 1.22 2.92 7.22
N LYS A 59 0.88 4.10 7.76
CA LYS A 59 0.68 5.33 6.97
C LYS A 59 1.92 5.78 6.21
N ILE A 60 3.12 5.30 6.57
CA ILE A 60 4.35 5.58 5.81
C ILE A 60 4.34 4.96 4.41
N ILE A 61 3.62 3.85 4.20
CA ILE A 61 3.57 3.13 2.92
C ILE A 61 2.99 3.99 1.80
N PRO A 62 1.80 4.62 1.93
CA PRO A 62 1.28 5.50 0.89
C PRO A 62 2.13 6.76 0.67
N VAL A 63 2.84 7.26 1.69
CA VAL A 63 3.80 8.37 1.51
C VAL A 63 4.96 7.94 0.62
N ALA A 64 5.55 6.77 0.89
CA ALA A 64 6.59 6.19 0.05
C ALA A 64 6.09 5.94 -1.38
N ALA A 65 4.84 5.48 -1.54
CA ALA A 65 4.23 5.27 -2.85
C ALA A 65 4.11 6.55 -3.69
N VAL A 66 3.80 7.69 -3.07
CA VAL A 66 3.81 9.00 -3.77
C VAL A 66 5.21 9.36 -4.21
N ALA A 67 6.19 9.28 -3.31
CA ALA A 67 7.58 9.62 -3.62
C ALA A 67 8.12 8.76 -4.77
N THR A 68 7.89 7.45 -4.72
CA THR A 68 8.26 6.52 -5.80
C THR A 68 7.49 6.81 -7.09
N GLY A 69 6.20 7.13 -7.02
CA GLY A 69 5.38 7.51 -8.18
C GLY A 69 5.89 8.78 -8.87
N LEU A 70 6.24 9.81 -8.10
CA LEU A 70 6.83 11.06 -8.63
C LEU A 70 8.20 10.81 -9.28
N SER A 71 9.03 9.97 -8.66
CA SER A 71 10.32 9.59 -9.26
C SER A 71 10.14 8.83 -10.58
N HIS A 72 9.16 7.92 -10.66
CA HIS A 72 8.79 7.29 -11.93
C HIS A 72 8.33 8.30 -12.98
N ALA A 73 7.51 9.27 -12.60
CA ALA A 73 7.05 10.33 -13.49
C ALA A 73 8.21 11.18 -14.01
N ALA A 74 9.19 11.50 -13.17
CA ALA A 74 10.38 12.25 -13.58
C ALA A 74 11.22 11.49 -14.63
N VAL A 75 11.48 10.19 -14.40
CA VAL A 75 12.17 9.33 -15.39
C VAL A 75 11.37 9.26 -16.68
N SER A 76 10.06 9.05 -16.57
CA SER A 76 9.17 8.95 -17.72
C SER A 76 9.18 10.23 -18.56
N TYR A 77 9.04 11.39 -17.92
CA TYR A 77 9.09 12.70 -18.58
C TYR A 77 10.42 12.95 -19.28
N GLY A 78 11.55 12.68 -18.60
CA GLY A 78 12.88 12.84 -19.19
C GLY A 78 13.07 12.01 -20.46
N ARG A 79 12.54 10.79 -20.48
CA ARG A 79 12.58 9.91 -21.67
C ARG A 79 11.65 10.37 -22.77
N TRP A 80 10.43 10.78 -22.42
CA TRP A 80 9.46 11.33 -23.36
C TRP A 80 10.04 12.56 -24.09
N ALA A 81 10.66 13.48 -23.34
CA ALA A 81 11.29 14.68 -23.89
C ALA A 81 12.44 14.38 -24.87
N GLN A 82 13.06 13.19 -24.76
CA GLN A 82 14.10 12.71 -25.67
C GLN A 82 13.57 11.80 -26.79
N GLY A 83 12.24 11.63 -26.91
CA GLY A 83 11.63 10.75 -27.91
C GLY A 83 11.86 9.25 -27.65
N ARG A 84 12.22 8.86 -26.42
CA ARG A 84 12.54 7.48 -26.02
C ARG A 84 11.33 6.81 -25.36
N GLN A 85 11.28 5.48 -25.32
CA GLN A 85 10.13 4.79 -24.69
C GLN A 85 10.05 5.12 -23.20
N TRP A 86 8.88 5.60 -22.77
CA TRP A 86 8.63 6.17 -21.46
C TRP A 86 7.39 5.58 -20.76
N ARG A 87 6.53 4.89 -21.53
CA ARG A 87 5.16 4.51 -21.13
C ARG A 87 5.15 3.54 -19.96
N GLY A 88 6.09 2.60 -19.88
CA GLY A 88 6.14 1.66 -18.76
C GLY A 88 6.61 2.31 -17.46
N PHE A 89 7.46 3.35 -17.52
CA PHE A 89 7.77 4.15 -16.34
C PHE A 89 6.59 5.01 -15.89
N ALA A 90 5.83 5.61 -16.82
CA ALA A 90 4.60 6.34 -16.49
C ALA A 90 3.57 5.41 -15.84
N LEU A 91 3.32 4.25 -16.47
CA LEU A 91 2.38 3.26 -15.95
C LEU A 91 2.85 2.70 -14.59
N GLY A 92 4.16 2.49 -14.44
CA GLY A 92 4.79 2.12 -13.18
C GLY A 92 4.49 3.11 -12.06
N GLY A 93 4.75 4.40 -12.31
CA GLY A 93 4.46 5.46 -11.35
C GLY A 93 2.97 5.60 -11.04
N ALA A 94 2.11 5.55 -12.07
CA ALA A 94 0.67 5.65 -11.92
C ALA A 94 0.09 4.50 -11.07
N LEU A 95 0.50 3.26 -11.34
CA LEU A 95 0.05 2.09 -10.57
C LEU A 95 0.56 2.13 -9.13
N THR A 96 1.82 2.50 -8.89
CA THR A 96 2.34 2.67 -7.54
C THR A 96 1.59 3.77 -6.77
N ALA A 97 1.30 4.91 -7.41
CA ALA A 97 0.53 6.00 -6.80
C ALA A 97 -0.97 5.65 -6.62
N ALA A 98 -1.54 4.79 -7.46
CA ALA A 98 -2.92 4.33 -7.39
C ALA A 98 -3.25 3.58 -6.08
N LEU A 99 -2.22 3.19 -5.32
CA LEU A 99 -2.34 2.72 -3.94
C LEU A 99 -3.16 3.69 -3.07
N ILE A 100 -3.05 5.01 -3.28
CA ILE A 100 -3.79 6.03 -2.53
C ILE A 100 -5.29 6.03 -2.84
N PRO A 101 -5.75 6.25 -4.09
CA PRO A 101 -7.18 6.24 -4.38
C PRO A 101 -7.82 4.89 -4.02
N PHE A 102 -7.10 3.76 -4.17
CA PHE A 102 -7.56 2.47 -3.66
C PHE A 102 -7.80 2.49 -2.15
N THR A 103 -6.86 3.06 -1.38
CA THR A 103 -6.98 3.16 0.07
C THR A 103 -8.16 4.03 0.48
N ILE A 104 -8.36 5.17 -0.18
CA ILE A 104 -9.48 6.07 0.10
C ILE A 104 -10.82 5.37 -0.18
N ALA A 105 -10.95 4.72 -1.34
CA ALA A 105 -12.20 4.13 -1.77
C ALA A 105 -12.56 2.86 -0.99
N LEU A 106 -11.60 1.95 -0.78
CA LEU A 106 -11.90 0.59 -0.32
C LEU A 106 -11.48 0.31 1.11
N VAL A 107 -10.49 1.02 1.65
CA VAL A 107 -9.93 0.75 2.98
C VAL A 107 -10.48 1.74 4.02
N MET A 108 -10.55 3.02 3.67
CA MET A 108 -11.00 4.08 4.59
C MET A 108 -12.38 3.86 5.21
N PRO A 109 -13.41 3.33 4.51
CA PRO A 109 -14.70 3.05 5.13
C PRO A 109 -14.60 2.09 6.32
N THR A 110 -13.75 1.06 6.23
CA THR A 110 -13.54 0.11 7.33
C THR A 110 -12.81 0.75 8.50
N ASN A 111 -11.83 1.62 8.22
CA ASN A 111 -11.11 2.35 9.27
C ASN A 111 -12.03 3.26 10.09
N ARG A 112 -13.02 3.90 9.43
CA ARG A 112 -13.99 4.78 10.11
C ARG A 112 -14.86 3.97 11.08
N VAL A 113 -15.40 2.85 10.62
CA VAL A 113 -16.21 1.96 11.47
C VAL A 113 -15.41 1.38 12.64
N LEU A 114 -14.13 1.03 12.43
CA LEU A 114 -13.25 0.59 13.51
C LEU A 114 -12.91 1.72 14.49
N ALA A 115 -12.85 2.98 14.03
CA ALA A 115 -12.59 4.13 14.89
C ALA A 115 -13.80 4.46 15.76
N GLU A 116 -15.00 4.33 15.21
CA GLU A 116 -16.24 4.37 16.00
C GLU A 116 -16.22 3.26 17.05
N ALA A 117 -15.85 2.03 16.69
CA ALA A 117 -15.78 0.92 17.65
C ALA A 117 -14.76 1.15 18.79
N GLU A 118 -13.64 1.85 18.53
CA GLU A 118 -12.67 2.23 19.56
C GLU A 118 -13.21 3.35 20.47
N ALA A 119 -13.95 4.30 19.91
CA ALA A 119 -14.52 5.43 20.67
C ALA A 119 -15.64 4.99 21.63
N HIS A 120 -16.46 4.01 21.24
CA HIS A 120 -17.52 3.46 22.10
C HIS A 120 -16.91 2.43 23.07
N GLY A 121 -16.53 2.92 24.26
CA GLY A 121 -15.83 2.15 25.30
C GLY A 121 -16.62 0.98 25.90
N ARG A 122 -16.05 0.31 26.93
CA ARG A 122 -16.63 -0.90 27.55
C ARG A 122 -18.03 -0.71 28.15
N SER A 123 -18.35 0.49 28.60
CA SER A 123 -19.60 0.84 29.28
C SER A 123 -20.72 1.28 28.34
N ASP A 124 -20.46 1.31 27.03
CA ASP A 124 -21.43 1.78 26.05
C ASP A 124 -22.38 0.65 25.62
N LYS A 125 -23.69 0.88 25.72
CA LYS A 125 -24.73 -0.07 25.26
C LYS A 125 -24.73 -0.24 23.73
N SER A 126 -24.16 0.71 22.99
CA SER A 126 -23.99 0.66 21.54
C SER A 126 -22.69 -0.01 21.10
N ARG A 127 -21.90 -0.56 22.05
CA ARG A 127 -20.62 -1.20 21.77
C ARG A 127 -20.77 -2.32 20.73
N MET A 128 -19.87 -2.29 19.76
CA MET A 128 -19.78 -3.31 18.72
C MET A 128 -19.37 -4.66 19.30
N SER A 129 -20.02 -5.74 18.84
CA SER A 129 -19.67 -7.10 19.29
C SER A 129 -18.25 -7.50 18.87
N ASP A 130 -17.60 -8.36 19.66
CA ASP A 130 -16.25 -8.84 19.37
C ASP A 130 -16.16 -9.50 17.98
N ASP A 131 -17.14 -10.34 17.64
CA ASP A 131 -17.23 -10.98 16.33
C ASP A 131 -17.28 -9.97 15.19
N LYS A 132 -18.01 -8.87 15.37
CA LYS A 132 -18.10 -7.82 14.36
C LYS A 132 -16.79 -7.07 14.19
N VAL A 133 -16.10 -6.75 15.29
CA VAL A 133 -14.77 -6.13 15.25
C VAL A 133 -13.77 -7.05 14.52
N ARG A 134 -13.74 -8.34 14.88
CA ARG A 134 -12.88 -9.34 14.21
C ARG A 134 -13.20 -9.43 12.72
N GLN A 135 -14.48 -9.44 12.34
CA GLN A 135 -14.91 -9.46 10.94
C GLN A 135 -14.42 -8.24 10.18
N LEU A 136 -14.50 -7.04 10.77
CA LEU A 136 -14.02 -5.80 10.16
C LEU A 136 -12.50 -5.81 9.97
N ILE A 137 -11.73 -6.26 10.98
CA ILE A 137 -10.27 -6.40 10.88
C ILE A 137 -9.89 -7.41 9.78
N ARG A 138 -10.61 -8.54 9.66
CA ARG A 138 -10.43 -9.51 8.57
C ARG A 138 -10.77 -8.90 7.20
N SER A 139 -11.86 -8.16 7.11
CA SER A 139 -12.25 -7.48 5.86
C SER A 139 -11.21 -6.42 5.47
N TRP A 140 -10.63 -5.72 6.45
CA TRP A 140 -9.53 -4.80 6.23
C TRP A 140 -8.29 -5.52 5.67
N ARG A 141 -7.91 -6.66 6.27
CA ARG A 141 -6.80 -7.52 5.81
C ARG A 141 -6.95 -7.89 4.35
N ASP A 142 -8.14 -8.34 3.95
CA ASP A 142 -8.38 -8.84 2.61
C ASP A 142 -8.28 -7.71 1.57
N ARG A 143 -8.86 -6.54 1.86
CA ARG A 143 -8.73 -5.35 1.01
C ARG A 143 -7.30 -4.83 0.95
N ASN A 144 -6.60 -4.82 2.07
CA ASN A 144 -5.19 -4.42 2.13
C ASN A 144 -4.29 -5.39 1.32
N ALA A 145 -4.62 -6.69 1.29
CA ALA A 145 -3.87 -7.67 0.49
C ALA A 145 -4.00 -7.39 -1.01
N ILE A 146 -5.21 -7.09 -1.50
CA ILE A 146 -5.43 -6.72 -2.90
C ILE A 146 -4.61 -5.48 -3.29
N ARG A 147 -4.44 -4.53 -2.37
CA ARG A 147 -3.70 -3.29 -2.62
C ARG A 147 -2.24 -3.52 -3.05
N CYS A 148 -1.59 -4.61 -2.63
CA CYS A 148 -0.19 -4.84 -2.99
C CYS A 148 0.01 -5.14 -4.48
N ILE A 149 -1.05 -5.55 -5.19
CA ILE A 149 -0.99 -5.87 -6.63
C ILE A 149 -0.63 -4.63 -7.44
N LEU A 150 -1.12 -3.45 -7.05
CA LEU A 150 -0.90 -2.19 -7.77
C LEU A 150 0.60 -1.82 -7.87
N PRO A 151 1.33 -1.63 -6.75
CA PRO A 151 2.76 -1.32 -6.83
C PRO A 151 3.59 -2.48 -7.40
N LEU A 152 3.15 -3.74 -7.26
CA LEU A 152 3.84 -4.88 -7.87
C LEU A 152 3.71 -4.88 -9.40
N ALA A 153 2.51 -4.63 -9.92
CA ALA A 153 2.28 -4.44 -11.35
C ALA A 153 3.07 -3.22 -11.86
N GLY A 154 3.11 -2.13 -11.08
CA GLY A 154 3.91 -0.96 -11.40
C GLY A 154 5.40 -1.28 -11.55
N ALA A 155 5.96 -2.06 -10.64
CA ALA A 155 7.33 -2.56 -10.73
C ALA A 155 7.55 -3.40 -12.00
N ALA A 156 6.61 -4.29 -12.34
CA ALA A 156 6.70 -5.15 -13.52
C ALA A 156 6.70 -4.34 -14.85
N PHE A 157 5.81 -3.35 -14.99
CA PHE A 157 5.77 -2.51 -16.19
C PHE A 157 7.01 -1.63 -16.34
N ALA A 158 7.51 -1.08 -15.24
CA ALA A 158 8.74 -0.30 -15.26
C ALA A 158 9.96 -1.17 -15.58
N LEU A 159 10.04 -2.39 -15.03
CA LEU A 159 11.08 -3.36 -15.35
C LEU A 159 11.03 -3.78 -16.82
N TRP A 160 9.83 -4.08 -17.34
CA TRP A 160 9.65 -4.40 -18.75
C TRP A 160 10.16 -3.28 -19.66
N ASN A 161 9.82 -2.02 -19.34
CA ASN A 161 10.35 -0.89 -20.09
C ASN A 161 11.88 -0.80 -19.99
N LEU A 162 12.47 -1.07 -18.82
CA LEU A 162 13.91 -0.95 -18.62
C LEU A 162 14.72 -1.96 -19.46
N ILE A 163 14.17 -3.15 -19.71
CA ILE A 163 14.90 -4.26 -20.35
C ILE A 163 14.57 -4.47 -21.84
N VAL A 164 13.50 -3.85 -22.35
CA VAL A 164 13.03 -3.98 -23.76
C VAL A 164 13.13 -2.65 -24.49
#